data_AF-A0A013WNE6-F1
#
_entry.id   AF-A0A013WNE6-F1
#
_cell.length_a   1.000
_cell.length_b   1.000
_cell.length_c   1.000
_cell.angle_alpha   90.00
_cell.angle_beta   90.00
_cell.angle_gamma   90.00
#
_symmetry.space_group_name_H-M   'P 1'
#
loop_
_entity.id
_entity.type
_entity.pdbx_description
1 polymer ?
#
loop_
_entity_poly.entity_id
_entity_poly.type
_entity_poly.pdbx_seq_one_letter_code
_entity_poly.pdbx_strand_id
1 'polypeptide(L)' 'MSPSIWPTMLPLIGTIRDCATHFALYKPHAQTQARVLLTHPVHREGRKTRTWLLEPNEIEALVVRMRSEAH' A
#
# COMPACT_ATOMS: atom_id res chain seq x y z
N MET A 1 -25.80 5.43 22.35
CA MET A 1 -25.11 4.74 21.24
C MET A 1 -24.24 5.79 20.54
N SER A 2 -23.04 6.05 21.09
CA SER A 2 -22.06 6.92 20.42
C SER A 2 -21.35 6.10 19.34
N PRO A 3 -21.19 6.60 18.12
CA PRO A 3 -20.40 5.91 17.12
C PRO A 3 -18.96 5.90 17.62
N SER A 4 -18.40 4.71 17.78
CA SER A 4 -17.01 4.47 18.11
C SER A 4 -16.14 5.16 17.05
N ILE A 5 -15.62 6.34 17.38
CA ILE A 5 -14.51 6.98 16.65
C ILE A 5 -13.28 6.16 17.03
N TRP A 6 -13.15 4.98 16.43
CA TRP A 6 -11.84 4.37 16.26
C TRP A 6 -10.96 5.43 15.62
N PRO A 7 -9.69 5.61 16.01
CA PRO A 7 -8.80 6.52 15.30
C PRO A 7 -8.70 6.02 13.87
N THR A 8 -9.50 6.61 12.98
CA THR A 8 -9.42 6.39 11.55
C THR A 8 -8.09 6.97 11.16
N MET A 9 -7.10 6.10 11.06
CA MET A 9 -5.79 6.48 10.59
C MET A 9 -5.98 7.21 9.27
N LEU A 10 -5.55 8.47 9.22
CA LEU A 10 -5.71 9.29 8.04
C LEU A 10 -4.92 8.64 6.89
N PRO A 11 -5.47 8.61 5.66
CA PRO A 11 -4.74 8.07 4.53
C PRO A 11 -3.44 8.85 4.33
N LEU A 12 -2.32 8.12 4.22
CA LEU A 12 -1.03 8.72 3.88
C LEU A 12 -1.02 9.08 2.39
N ILE A 13 -0.76 10.36 2.09
CA ILE A 13 -0.46 10.83 0.73
C ILE A 13 1.04 11.13 0.71
N GLY A 14 1.79 10.38 -0.08
CA GLY A 14 3.25 10.49 -0.14
C GLY A 14 3.83 9.76 -1.35
N THR A 15 5.14 9.62 -1.36
CA THR A 15 5.81 8.82 -2.41
C THR A 15 5.47 7.34 -2.25
N ILE A 16 5.69 6.56 -3.31
CA ILE A 16 5.48 5.11 -3.24
C ILE A 16 6.36 4.44 -2.17
N ARG A 17 7.54 5.01 -1.91
CA ARG A 17 8.47 4.59 -0.85
C ARG A 17 7.90 4.88 0.55
N ASP A 18 7.28 6.04 0.74
CA ASP A 18 6.63 6.39 2.01
C ASP A 18 5.44 5.46 2.27
N CYS A 19 4.61 5.22 1.25
CA CYS A 19 3.46 4.32 1.34
C CYS A 19 3.88 2.88 1.69
N ALA A 20 4.94 2.37 1.06
CA ALA A 20 5.47 1.04 1.36
C ALA A 20 6.07 0.96 2.77
N THR A 21 6.80 2.00 3.19
CA THR A 21 7.34 2.10 4.57
C THR A 21 6.20 2.11 5.59
N HIS A 22 5.15 2.88 5.35
CA HIS A 22 3.98 2.95 6.22
C HIS A 22 3.23 1.61 6.30
N PHE A 23 3.06 0.92 5.16
CA PHE A 23 2.49 -0.42 5.11
C PHE A 23 3.28 -1.44 5.95
N ALA A 24 4.61 -1.36 5.94
CA ALA A 24 5.46 -2.28 6.72
C ALA A 24 5.30 -2.10 8.24
N LEU A 25 4.76 -0.97 8.71
CA LEU A 25 4.47 -0.69 10.11
C LEU A 25 3.10 -1.25 10.55
N TYR A 26 2.25 -1.67 9.61
CA TYR A 26 0.94 -2.21 9.95
C TYR A 26 1.00 -3.59 10.61
N LYS A 27 0.01 -3.84 11.48
CA LYS A 27 -0.30 -5.21 11.95
C LYS A 27 -0.83 -6.05 10.77
N PRO A 28 -0.68 -7.39 10.78
CA PRO A 28 -1.11 -8.24 9.66
C PRO A 28 -2.57 -8.04 9.24
N HIS A 29 -3.49 -7.87 10.20
CA HIS A 29 -4.90 -7.63 9.87
C HIS A 29 -5.15 -6.30 9.13
N ALA A 30 -4.31 -5.28 9.35
CA ALA A 30 -4.43 -3.99 8.70
C ALA A 30 -3.75 -4.00 7.31
N GLN A 31 -2.68 -4.80 7.16
CA GLN A 31 -2.04 -5.01 5.86
C GLN A 31 -3.00 -5.59 4.82
N THR A 32 -3.86 -6.54 5.19
CA THR A 32 -4.85 -7.12 4.26
C THR A 32 -5.87 -6.12 3.73
N GLN A 33 -6.06 -4.99 4.42
CA GLN A 33 -6.99 -3.93 4.04
C GLN A 33 -6.30 -2.75 3.34
N ALA A 34 -4.97 -2.72 3.33
CA ALA A 34 -4.20 -1.61 2.80
C ALA A 34 -4.15 -1.64 1.27
N ARG A 35 -4.47 -0.50 0.64
CA ARG A 35 -4.25 -0.29 -0.79
C ARG A 35 -3.56 1.04 -1.01
N VAL A 36 -2.79 1.13 -2.09
CA VAL A 36 -2.17 2.39 -2.53
C VAL A 36 -2.79 2.79 -3.86
N LEU A 37 -3.38 3.99 -3.91
CA LEU A 37 -3.80 4.63 -5.14
C LEU A 37 -2.61 5.39 -5.73
N LEU A 38 -2.26 5.05 -6.96
CA LEU A 38 -1.17 5.66 -7.72
C LEU A 38 -1.66 6.92 -8.44
N THR A 39 -0.76 7.86 -8.67
CA THR A 39 -1.01 9.04 -9.53
C THR A 39 -0.78 8.76 -11.01
N HIS A 40 -0.19 7.61 -11.34
CA HIS A 40 0.04 7.15 -12.70
C HIS A 40 -0.24 5.66 -12.79
N PRO A 41 -0.85 5.17 -13.88
CA PRO A 41 -1.24 3.78 -13.96
C PRO A 41 -0.05 2.90 -14.35
N VAL A 42 0.04 1.71 -13.76
CA VAL A 42 1.09 0.72 -14.04
C VAL A 42 0.52 -0.46 -14.83
N HIS A 43 1.35 -1.05 -15.69
CA HIS A 43 0.99 -2.28 -16.38
C HIS A 43 1.11 -3.46 -15.41
N ARG A 44 0.22 -4.44 -15.55
CA ARG A 44 0.32 -5.74 -14.88
C ARG A 44 0.24 -6.84 -15.91
N GLU A 45 1.13 -7.82 -15.77
CA GLU A 45 1.06 -9.03 -16.56
C GLU A 45 -0.31 -9.70 -16.39
N GLY A 46 -0.88 -10.17 -17.50
CA GLY A 46 -2.21 -10.77 -17.54
C GLY A 46 -3.38 -9.78 -17.53
N ARG A 47 -3.15 -8.45 -17.43
CA ARG A 47 -4.22 -7.44 -17.57
C ARG A 47 -4.09 -6.64 -18.87
N LYS A 48 -5.21 -6.53 -19.59
CA LYS A 48 -5.30 -5.72 -20.82
C LYS A 48 -5.23 -4.21 -20.54
N THR A 49 -5.69 -3.77 -19.37
CA THR A 49 -5.72 -2.37 -18.98
C THR A 49 -4.69 -2.09 -17.88
N ARG A 50 -4.11 -0.88 -17.91
CA ARG A 50 -3.23 -0.41 -16.83
C ARG A 50 -4.05 -0.19 -15.56
N THR A 51 -3.46 -0.44 -14.39
CA THR A 51 -4.11 -0.30 -13.09
C THR A 51 -3.57 0.89 -12.31
N TRP A 52 -4.41 1.49 -11.47
CA TRP A 52 -4.06 2.60 -10.59
C TRP A 52 -3.89 2.15 -9.13
N LEU A 53 -4.23 0.91 -8.81
CA LEU A 53 -4.26 0.41 -7.44
C LEU A 53 -3.17 -0.64 -7.25
N LEU A 54 -2.47 -0.58 -6.13
CA LEU A 54 -1.64 -1.68 -5.62
C LEU A 54 -2.37 -2.40 -4.49
N GLU A 55 -2.43 -3.72 -4.60
CA GLU A 55 -2.98 -4.62 -3.60
C GLU A 55 -1.93 -4.96 -2.52
N PRO A 56 -2.35 -5.45 -1.33
CA PRO A 56 -1.45 -5.75 -0.22
C PRO A 56 -0.21 -6.56 -0.58
N ASN A 57 -0.38 -7.61 -1.40
CA ASN A 57 0.71 -8.50 -1.83
C ASN A 57 1.72 -7.78 -2.74
N GLU A 58 1.28 -6.82 -3.54
CA GLU A 58 2.16 -6.03 -4.40
C GLU A 58 2.95 -5.00 -3.58
N ILE A 59 2.31 -4.42 -2.55
CA ILE A 59 2.98 -3.52 -1.62
C ILE A 59 4.02 -4.30 -0.80
N GLU A 60 3.73 -5.53 -0.39
CA GLU A 60 4.68 -6.40 0.30
C GLU A 60 5.89 -6.73 -0.57
N ALA A 61 5.68 -7.12 -1.84
CA ALA A 61 6.77 -7.34 -2.79
C ALA A 61 7.64 -6.08 -2.97
N LEU A 62 7.02 -4.90 -3.00
CA LEU A 62 7.73 -3.63 -3.05
C LEU A 62 8.57 -3.38 -1.80
N VAL A 63 8.04 -3.66 -0.60
CA VAL A 63 8.79 -3.55 0.66
C VAL A 63 10.01 -4.48 0.66
N VAL A 64 9.84 -5.73 0.21
CA VAL A 64 10.94 -6.69 0.08
C VAL A 64 12.03 -6.15 -0.84
N ARG A 65 11.65 -5.69 -2.03
CA ARG A 65 12.59 -5.10 -2.99
C ARG A 65 13.30 -3.87 -2.40
N MET A 66 12.57 -2.95 -1.77
CA MET A 66 13.15 -1.76 -1.15
C MET A 66 14.17 -2.08 -0.07
N ARG A 67 13.95 -3.13 0.73
CA ARG A 67 14.91 -3.59 1.73
C ARG A 67 16.16 -4.17 1.09
N SER A 68 16.03 -4.86 -0.04
CA SER A 68 17.18 -5.38 -0.79
C SER A 68 18.02 -4.29 -1.46
N GLU A 69 17.40 -3.16 -1.85
CA GLU A 69 18.12 -2.01 -2.44
C GLU A 69 18.87 -1.16 -1.39
N ALA A 70 18.53 -1.29 -0.10
CA ALA A 70 19.15 -0.52 0.98
C ALA A 70 20.46 -1.13 1.50
N HIS A 71 20.80 -2.34 1.04
CA HIS A 71 21.92 -3.12 1.52
C HIS A 71 23.01 -3.28 0.47
#